data_AF-A0A2V5QP34-F1
#
_entry.id   AF-A0A2V5QP34-F1
#
_cell.length_a   1.000
_cell.length_b   1.000
_cell.length_c   1.000
_cell.angle_alpha   90.00
_cell.angle_beta   90.00
_cell.angle_gamma   90.00
#
_symmetry.space_group_name_H-M   'P 1'
#
loop_
_entity.id
_entity.type
_entity.pdbx_description
1 polymer ?
#
loop_
_entity_poly.entity_id
_entity_poly.type
_entity_poly.pdbx_seq_one_letter_code
_entity_poly.pdbx_strand_id
1 'polypeptide(L)'
;MKKSMKIAGLICALFGTLTLPIVAGTPEQEKAFTDKYKKAFEAKDTTTLESFLYTQGADPAILGFYKMMQSAEDGEKISNIELVSLTAEDAKKAATPMDSPTGGKVCLTLKPTKKLIIKIEKKDANGSSTSSSENFVAEKDGKFVIPVPGPCK
;
A
#
# COMPACT_ATOMS: atom_id res chain seq x y z
N MET A 1 -10.51 65.06 6.69
CA MET A 1 -10.97 64.37 7.93
C MET A 1 -11.73 63.11 7.54
N LYS A 2 -11.51 62.04 8.30
CA LYS A 2 -11.88 60.64 8.04
C LYS A 2 -13.39 60.41 8.06
N LYS A 3 -13.91 59.53 7.19
CA LYS A 3 -14.78 58.42 7.61
C LYS A 3 -14.96 57.36 6.51
N SER A 4 -14.25 56.25 6.66
CA SER A 4 -14.52 54.98 6.00
C SER A 4 -15.87 54.43 6.50
N MET A 5 -16.73 53.96 5.59
CA MET A 5 -17.96 53.26 5.97
C MET A 5 -18.32 52.15 4.98
N LYS A 6 -17.91 50.93 5.35
CA LYS A 6 -18.61 49.63 5.23
C LYS A 6 -19.08 49.16 3.84
N ILE A 7 -18.27 48.30 3.22
CA ILE A 7 -18.73 47.31 2.24
C ILE A 7 -19.27 46.12 3.05
N ALA A 8 -20.59 46.03 3.18
CA ALA A 8 -21.31 44.86 3.68
C ALA A 8 -21.80 44.05 2.48
N GLY A 9 -21.62 42.74 2.56
CA GLY A 9 -21.54 41.85 1.40
C GLY A 9 -22.86 41.45 0.75
N LEU A 10 -22.70 40.70 -0.34
CA LEU A 10 -23.65 39.65 -0.71
C LEU A 10 -22.94 38.52 -1.45
N ILE A 11 -23.27 37.32 -0.98
CA ILE A 11 -22.76 35.99 -1.28
C ILE A 11 -23.15 35.57 -2.70
N CYS A 12 -22.27 34.83 -3.39
CA CYS A 12 -22.74 33.73 -4.23
C CYS A 12 -21.72 32.59 -4.22
N ALA A 13 -21.95 31.66 -3.29
CA ALA A 13 -21.28 30.38 -3.19
C ALA A 13 -21.62 29.53 -4.42
N LEU A 14 -20.61 29.18 -5.20
CA LEU A 14 -20.67 28.11 -6.19
C LEU A 14 -19.48 27.18 -5.94
N PHE A 15 -19.46 26.57 -4.74
CA PHE A 15 -18.78 25.29 -4.58
C PHE A 15 -19.71 24.23 -5.14
N GLY A 16 -19.68 24.09 -6.47
CA GLY A 16 -20.20 22.89 -7.12
C GLY A 16 -19.43 21.70 -6.56
N THR A 17 -20.09 20.89 -5.75
CA THR A 17 -19.57 19.61 -5.30
C THR A 17 -19.42 18.72 -6.53
N LEU A 18 -18.25 18.79 -7.20
CA LEU A 18 -17.81 17.72 -8.07
C LEU A 18 -17.63 16.50 -7.17
N THR A 19 -18.64 15.65 -7.11
CA THR A 19 -18.49 14.27 -6.61
C THR A 19 -17.73 13.50 -7.68
N LEU A 20 -16.42 13.74 -7.76
CA LEU A 20 -15.53 12.82 -8.47
C LEU A 20 -15.59 11.49 -7.70
N PRO A 21 -15.87 10.36 -8.37
CA PRO A 21 -15.66 9.07 -7.72
C PRO A 21 -14.21 9.06 -7.27
N ILE A 22 -13.98 8.88 -5.96
CA ILE A 22 -12.66 8.67 -5.39
C ILE A 22 -12.21 7.32 -5.93
N VAL A 23 -11.62 7.33 -7.13
CA VAL A 23 -10.89 6.18 -7.65
C VAL A 23 -9.70 5.99 -6.72
N ALA A 24 -9.65 4.82 -6.09
CA ALA A 24 -8.54 4.36 -5.27
C ALA A 24 -7.24 4.44 -6.10
N GLY A 25 -6.42 5.45 -5.82
CA GLY A 25 -5.26 5.95 -6.58
C GLY A 25 -5.43 6.15 -8.09
N THR A 26 -4.65 7.05 -8.68
CA THR A 26 -4.59 7.20 -10.15
C THR A 26 -3.66 6.15 -10.77
N PRO A 27 -3.84 5.78 -12.05
CA PRO A 27 -2.91 4.87 -12.74
C PRO A 27 -1.44 5.33 -12.66
N GLU A 28 -1.20 6.64 -12.65
CA GLU A 28 0.14 7.22 -12.49
C GLU A 28 0.71 6.98 -11.09
N GLN A 29 -0.12 7.08 -10.05
CA GLN A 29 0.30 6.77 -8.67
C GLN A 29 0.58 5.28 -8.49
N GLU A 30 -0.24 4.43 -9.10
CA GLU A 30 -0.03 2.98 -9.08
C GLU A 30 1.28 2.61 -9.76
N LYS A 31 1.52 3.17 -10.95
CA LYS A 31 2.78 2.98 -11.68
C LYS A 31 3.99 3.49 -10.90
N ALA A 32 3.88 4.68 -10.30
CA ALA A 32 4.97 5.24 -9.49
C ALA A 32 5.30 4.34 -8.28
N PHE A 33 4.27 3.77 -7.64
CA PHE A 33 4.46 2.81 -6.55
C PHE A 33 5.16 1.54 -7.05
N THR A 34 4.66 0.90 -8.11
CA THR A 34 5.23 -0.36 -8.62
C THR A 34 6.63 -0.17 -9.17
N ASP A 35 6.91 0.93 -9.88
CA ASP A 35 8.23 1.23 -10.43
C ASP A 35 9.25 1.45 -9.30
N LYS A 36 8.87 2.21 -8.27
CA LYS A 36 9.74 2.44 -7.11
C LYS A 36 9.98 1.16 -6.31
N TYR A 37 8.93 0.36 -6.10
CA TYR A 37 9.04 -0.92 -5.42
C TYR A 37 9.96 -1.86 -6.20
N LYS A 38 9.74 -2.02 -7.50
CA LYS A 38 10.55 -2.86 -8.37
C LYS A 38 12.01 -2.45 -8.37
N LYS A 39 12.27 -1.15 -8.53
CA LYS A 39 13.64 -0.62 -8.49
C LYS A 39 14.32 -0.91 -7.15
N ALA A 40 13.61 -0.71 -6.04
CA ALA A 40 14.16 -0.99 -4.71
C ALA A 40 14.44 -2.48 -4.51
N PHE A 41 13.51 -3.33 -4.95
CA PHE A 41 13.63 -4.78 -4.91
C PHE A 41 14.85 -5.27 -5.69
N GLU A 42 14.96 -4.91 -6.97
CA GLU A 42 16.06 -5.33 -7.85
C GLU A 42 17.41 -4.73 -7.44
N ALA A 43 17.42 -3.60 -6.73
CA ALA A 43 18.63 -2.95 -6.22
C ALA A 43 19.03 -3.40 -4.81
N LYS A 44 18.28 -4.31 -4.16
CA LYS A 44 18.45 -4.70 -2.74
C LYS A 44 18.41 -3.50 -1.79
N ASP A 45 17.62 -2.48 -2.13
CA ASP A 45 17.41 -1.30 -1.30
C ASP A 45 16.34 -1.60 -0.25
N THR A 46 16.76 -2.33 0.79
CA THR A 46 15.90 -2.73 1.91
C THR A 46 15.29 -1.52 2.62
N THR A 47 16.01 -0.41 2.72
CA THR A 47 15.49 0.81 3.34
C THR A 47 14.29 1.35 2.56
N THR A 48 14.37 1.39 1.23
CA THR A 48 13.23 1.79 0.41
C THR A 48 12.11 0.75 0.43
N LEU A 49 12.41 -0.56 0.39
CA LEU A 49 11.39 -1.62 0.49
C LEU A 49 10.58 -1.53 1.79
N GLU A 50 11.28 -1.39 2.91
CA GLU A 50 10.66 -1.25 4.22
C GLU A 50 9.84 0.03 4.34
N SER A 51 10.20 1.10 3.61
CA SER A 51 9.44 2.36 3.60
C SER A 51 8.02 2.23 3.02
N PHE A 52 7.75 1.15 2.27
CA PHE A 52 6.40 0.85 1.81
C PHE A 52 5.52 0.23 2.90
N LEU A 53 6.10 -0.28 3.99
CA LEU A 53 5.35 -0.84 5.11
C LEU A 53 4.74 0.27 5.96
N TYR A 54 3.44 0.19 6.20
CA TYR A 54 2.78 1.03 7.19
C TYR A 54 2.92 0.38 8.57
N THR A 55 3.78 0.97 9.40
CA THR A 55 4.22 0.39 10.68
C THR A 55 3.44 0.90 11.89
N GLN A 56 2.64 1.95 11.74
CA GLN A 56 1.92 2.55 12.86
C GLN A 56 0.81 1.60 13.36
N GLY A 57 0.95 1.18 14.61
CA GLY A 57 0.03 0.23 15.24
C GLY A 57 0.25 -1.21 14.80
N ALA A 58 1.33 -1.50 14.06
CA ALA A 58 1.70 -2.85 13.68
C ALA A 58 2.19 -3.67 14.88
N ASP A 59 1.96 -4.98 14.85
CA ASP A 59 2.63 -5.91 15.75
C ASP A 59 4.12 -6.02 15.36
N PRO A 60 5.08 -5.83 16.30
CA PRO A 60 6.50 -5.84 15.98
C PRO A 60 7.02 -7.16 15.41
N ALA A 61 6.48 -8.30 15.85
CA ALA A 61 6.90 -9.61 15.34
C ALA A 61 6.42 -9.80 13.90
N ILE A 62 5.19 -9.39 13.60
CA ILE A 62 4.65 -9.43 12.24
C ILE A 62 5.39 -8.45 11.33
N LEU A 63 5.74 -7.25 11.82
CA LEU A 63 6.57 -6.31 11.07
C LEU A 63 7.92 -6.94 10.70
N GLY A 64 8.59 -7.61 11.63
CA GLY A 64 9.83 -8.35 11.35
C GLY A 64 9.66 -9.40 10.25
N PHE A 65 8.54 -10.12 10.26
CA PHE A 65 8.23 -11.10 9.22
C PHE A 65 8.04 -10.47 7.84
N TYR A 66 7.32 -9.33 7.74
CA TYR A 66 7.17 -8.61 6.48
C TYR A 66 8.51 -8.13 5.91
N LYS A 67 9.40 -7.58 6.76
CA LYS A 67 10.74 -7.17 6.34
C LYS A 67 11.55 -8.35 5.82
N MET A 68 11.52 -9.48 6.54
CA MET A 68 12.18 -10.71 6.13
C MET A 68 11.65 -11.20 4.78
N MET A 69 10.32 -11.23 4.59
CA MET A 69 9.70 -11.58 3.30
C MET A 69 10.12 -10.65 2.16
N GLN A 70 10.17 -9.33 2.39
CA GLN A 70 10.60 -8.36 1.36
C GLN A 70 12.06 -8.59 0.94
N SER A 71 12.94 -8.96 1.88
CA SER A 71 14.36 -9.22 1.61
C SER A 71 14.68 -10.63 1.10
N ALA A 72 13.77 -11.60 1.28
CA ALA A 72 14.06 -13.02 1.01
C ALA A 72 14.45 -13.32 -0.44
N GLU A 73 13.92 -12.52 -1.37
CA GLU A 73 14.18 -12.66 -2.80
C GLU A 73 14.71 -11.35 -3.41
N ASP A 74 15.19 -10.41 -2.59
CA ASP A 74 15.67 -9.13 -3.11
C ASP A 74 16.88 -9.29 -4.06
N GLY A 75 16.96 -8.39 -5.01
CA GLY A 75 17.93 -8.43 -6.11
C GLY A 75 17.64 -9.46 -7.19
N GLU A 76 16.62 -10.31 -7.02
CA GLU A 76 16.10 -11.11 -8.12
C GLU A 76 15.31 -10.23 -9.09
N LYS A 77 15.23 -10.68 -10.34
CA LYS A 77 14.53 -9.93 -11.38
C LYS A 77 13.01 -10.11 -11.25
N ILE A 78 12.30 -8.99 -11.15
CA ILE A 78 10.83 -8.99 -11.17
C ILE A 78 10.37 -9.11 -12.63
N SER A 79 9.76 -10.24 -12.97
CA SER A 79 9.18 -10.49 -14.28
C SER A 79 7.85 -9.75 -14.46
N ASN A 80 7.05 -9.62 -13.39
CA ASN A 80 5.81 -8.84 -13.39
C ASN A 80 5.54 -8.21 -12.02
N ILE A 81 5.04 -6.97 -12.02
CA ILE A 81 4.58 -6.28 -10.81
C ILE A 81 3.37 -5.42 -11.15
N GLU A 82 2.31 -5.54 -10.37
CA GLU A 82 1.06 -4.81 -10.63
C GLU A 82 0.26 -4.58 -9.34
N LEU A 83 -0.54 -3.51 -9.35
CA LEU A 83 -1.61 -3.30 -8.39
C LEU A 83 -2.93 -3.66 -9.05
N VAL A 84 -3.65 -4.61 -8.46
CA VAL A 84 -4.97 -5.01 -8.92
C VAL A 84 -6.05 -4.58 -7.95
N SER A 85 -7.25 -4.33 -8.47
CA SER A 85 -8.43 -4.10 -7.65
C SER A 85 -8.76 -5.33 -6.81
N LEU A 86 -9.20 -5.12 -5.57
CA LEU A 86 -9.61 -6.21 -4.69
C LEU A 86 -10.86 -6.90 -5.25
N THR A 87 -10.85 -8.23 -5.24
CA THR A 87 -12.09 -9.01 -5.38
C THR A 87 -12.92 -8.93 -4.08
N ALA A 88 -14.17 -9.38 -4.14
CA ALA A 88 -15.00 -9.48 -2.93
C ALA A 88 -14.39 -10.45 -1.90
N GLU A 89 -13.73 -11.52 -2.36
CA GLU A 89 -13.03 -12.46 -1.48
C GLU A 89 -11.79 -11.83 -0.84
N ASP A 90 -11.00 -11.08 -1.60
CA ASP A 90 -9.87 -10.33 -1.07
C ASP A 90 -10.30 -9.33 0.02
N ALA A 91 -11.38 -8.59 -0.23
CA ALA A 91 -11.94 -7.64 0.74
C ALA A 91 -12.42 -8.35 2.02
N LYS A 92 -13.05 -9.53 1.89
CA LYS A 92 -13.47 -10.35 3.03
C LYS A 92 -12.27 -10.88 3.83
N LYS A 93 -11.24 -11.38 3.15
CA LYS A 93 -9.98 -11.84 3.78
C LYS A 93 -9.31 -10.70 4.54
N ALA A 94 -9.18 -9.53 3.91
CA ALA A 94 -8.59 -8.34 4.51
C ALA A 94 -9.34 -7.83 5.75
N ALA A 95 -10.67 -8.05 5.82
CA ALA A 95 -11.50 -7.67 6.96
C ALA A 95 -11.55 -8.72 8.08
N THR A 96 -11.03 -9.93 7.85
CA THR A 96 -11.11 -11.02 8.82
C THR A 96 -9.93 -10.94 9.79
N PRO A 97 -10.18 -11.01 11.12
CA PRO A 97 -9.10 -11.11 12.10
C PRO A 97 -8.23 -12.36 11.86
N MET A 98 -6.92 -12.17 11.82
CA MET A 98 -5.91 -13.21 11.62
C MET A 98 -5.36 -13.67 12.97
N ASP A 99 -4.94 -14.92 13.05
CA ASP A 99 -4.22 -15.42 14.22
C ASP A 99 -2.82 -14.83 14.29
N SER A 100 -2.44 -14.34 15.48
CA SER A 100 -1.08 -13.87 15.71
C SER A 100 -0.17 -15.02 16.11
N PRO A 101 1.08 -15.07 15.61
CA PRO A 101 2.08 -16.03 16.10
C PRO A 101 2.43 -15.84 17.59
N THR A 102 2.17 -14.66 18.14
CA THR A 102 2.36 -14.33 19.57
C THR A 102 1.12 -14.59 20.42
N GLY A 103 0.04 -15.10 19.83
CA GLY A 103 -1.26 -15.32 20.47
C GLY A 103 -2.22 -14.15 20.28
N GLY A 104 -3.53 -14.44 20.33
CA GLY A 104 -4.58 -13.47 20.08
C GLY A 104 -4.86 -13.22 18.59
N LYS A 105 -5.65 -12.17 18.31
CA LYS A 105 -6.07 -11.81 16.95
C LYS A 105 -5.47 -10.48 16.52
N VAL A 106 -5.06 -10.41 15.25
CA VAL A 106 -4.55 -9.21 14.59
C VAL A 106 -5.37 -8.86 13.37
N CYS A 107 -5.44 -7.58 13.05
CA CYS A 107 -6.19 -7.04 11.93
C CYS A 107 -5.27 -6.15 11.10
N LEU A 108 -5.56 -5.98 9.81
CA LEU A 108 -4.85 -4.99 9.00
C LEU A 108 -5.04 -3.59 9.61
N THR A 109 -3.94 -2.87 9.79
CA THR A 109 -3.92 -1.54 10.43
C THR A 109 -4.59 -0.46 9.59
N LEU A 110 -4.70 -0.69 8.29
CA LEU A 110 -5.49 0.10 7.34
C LEU A 110 -6.33 -0.83 6.46
N LYS A 111 -7.51 -0.34 6.05
CA LYS A 111 -8.34 -1.04 5.08
C LYS A 111 -7.68 -0.97 3.69
N PRO A 112 -7.37 -2.11 3.05
CA PRO A 112 -6.77 -2.09 1.73
C PRO A 112 -7.77 -1.71 0.65
N THR A 113 -7.25 -1.12 -0.42
CA THR A 113 -7.99 -0.74 -1.64
C THR A 113 -7.49 -1.51 -2.86
N LYS A 114 -6.26 -2.04 -2.79
CA LYS A 114 -5.57 -2.75 -3.87
C LYS A 114 -4.83 -3.97 -3.35
N LYS A 115 -4.41 -4.84 -4.26
CA LYS A 115 -3.50 -5.95 -4.00
C LYS A 115 -2.28 -5.84 -4.91
N LEU A 116 -1.10 -5.86 -4.31
CA LEU A 116 0.17 -5.95 -5.01
C LEU A 116 0.45 -7.41 -5.35
N ILE A 117 0.69 -7.69 -6.62
CA ILE A 117 1.12 -9.00 -7.11
C ILE A 117 2.52 -8.83 -7.69
N ILE A 118 3.45 -9.65 -7.22
CA ILE A 118 4.83 -9.67 -7.71
C ILE A 118 5.13 -11.08 -8.21
N LYS A 119 5.62 -11.19 -9.44
CA LYS A 119 6.16 -12.43 -10.00
C LYS A 119 7.65 -12.24 -10.23
N ILE A 120 8.42 -13.22 -9.78
CA ILE A 120 9.87 -13.27 -9.93
C ILE A 120 10.19 -14.47 -10.78
N GLU A 121 11.06 -14.28 -11.77
CA GLU A 121 11.59 -15.38 -12.57
C GLU A 121 13.07 -15.51 -12.25
N LYS A 122 13.45 -16.63 -11.64
CA LYS A 122 14.84 -16.98 -11.39
C LYS A 122 15.32 -17.87 -12.51
N LYS A 123 16.41 -17.47 -13.16
CA LYS A 123 17.04 -18.25 -14.21
C LYS A 123 18.49 -18.49 -13.83
N ASP A 124 18.85 -19.74 -13.62
CA ASP A 124 20.22 -20.15 -13.32
C ASP A 124 20.71 -21.19 -14.34
N ALA A 125 21.94 -21.69 -14.14
CA ALA A 125 22.54 -22.68 -15.03
C ALA A 125 21.81 -24.03 -15.05
N ASN A 126 20.97 -24.32 -14.04
CA ASN A 126 20.25 -25.57 -13.87
C ASN A 126 18.77 -25.49 -14.29
N GLY A 127 18.20 -24.30 -14.48
CA GLY A 127 16.83 -24.16 -14.96
C GLY A 127 16.20 -22.78 -14.72
N SER A 128 14.89 -22.70 -14.98
CA SER A 128 14.05 -21.53 -14.71
C SER A 128 13.04 -21.87 -13.63
N SER A 129 12.91 -21.04 -12.61
CA SER A 129 11.91 -21.13 -11.55
C SER A 129 11.09 -19.85 -11.50
N THR A 130 9.82 -19.93 -11.10
CA THR A 130 8.97 -18.75 -10.93
C THR A 130 8.37 -18.75 -9.54
N SER A 131 8.51 -17.63 -8.81
CA SER A 131 7.79 -17.40 -7.56
C SER A 131 6.77 -16.26 -7.74
N SER A 132 5.70 -16.30 -6.94
CA SER A 132 4.69 -15.25 -6.91
C SER A 132 4.39 -14.90 -5.46
N SER A 133 4.34 -13.61 -5.15
CA SER A 133 3.94 -13.09 -3.83
C SER A 133 2.82 -12.07 -3.97
N GLU A 134 1.99 -11.99 -2.93
CA GLU A 134 0.85 -11.07 -2.88
C GLU A 134 0.88 -10.30 -1.56
N ASN A 135 0.60 -8.99 -1.62
CA ASN A 135 0.44 -8.14 -0.44
C ASN A 135 -0.78 -7.23 -0.60
N PHE A 136 -1.54 -7.03 0.46
CA PHE A 136 -2.57 -6.00 0.46
C PHE A 136 -1.94 -4.61 0.46
N VAL A 137 -2.58 -3.66 -0.21
CA VAL A 137 -2.15 -2.27 -0.32
C VAL A 137 -3.30 -1.35 0.04
N ALA A 138 -3.03 -0.41 0.94
CA ALA A 138 -3.94 0.64 1.38
C ALA A 138 -3.43 2.00 0.93
N GLU A 139 -4.31 2.99 0.97
CA GLU A 139 -3.96 4.39 0.76
C GLU A 139 -3.93 5.15 2.08
N LYS A 140 -2.86 5.89 2.30
CA LYS A 140 -2.71 6.79 3.44
C LYS A 140 -2.07 8.09 2.95
N ASP A 141 -2.74 9.22 3.21
CA ASP A 141 -2.26 10.56 2.86
C ASP A 141 -1.87 10.69 1.37
N GLY A 142 -2.67 10.09 0.48
CA GLY A 142 -2.43 10.10 -0.97
C GLY A 142 -1.27 9.21 -1.44
N LYS A 143 -0.76 8.31 -0.59
CA LYS A 143 0.30 7.35 -0.92
C LYS A 143 -0.18 5.92 -0.71
N PHE A 144 0.26 5.03 -1.60
CA PHE A 144 0.10 3.59 -1.42
C PHE A 144 1.11 3.05 -0.40
N VAL A 145 0.62 2.23 0.51
CA VAL A 145 1.39 1.58 1.58
C VAL A 145 0.88 0.15 1.82
N ILE A 146 1.73 -0.73 2.32
CA ILE A 146 1.39 -2.09 2.71
C ILE A 146 1.04 -2.08 4.21
N PRO A 147 -0.24 -2.19 4.60
CA PRO A 147 -0.63 -2.24 6.00
C PRO A 147 -0.09 -3.50 6.67
N VAL A 148 0.76 -3.32 7.67
CA VAL A 148 1.22 -4.44 8.51
C VAL A 148 0.17 -4.72 9.58
N PRO A 149 -0.24 -5.99 9.79
CA PRO A 149 -1.18 -6.33 10.84
C PRO A 149 -0.72 -5.91 12.23
N GLY A 150 -1.67 -5.55 13.08
CA GLY A 150 -1.48 -5.27 14.50
C GLY A 150 -2.70 -5.66 15.31
N PRO A 151 -2.71 -5.40 16.62
CA PRO A 151 -3.86 -5.72 17.46
C PRO A 151 -5.16 -5.19 16.86
N CYS A 152 -6.19 -6.04 16.79
CA CYS A 152 -7.51 -5.60 16.34
C CYS A 152 -8.03 -4.47 17.25
N LYS A 153 -8.69 -3.48 16.65
CA LYS A 153 -9.32 -2.35 17.36
C LYS A 153 -10.80 -2.60 17.58
#